data_AF-A0A538JF93-F1
#
_entry.id   AF-A0A538JF93-F1
#
_cell.length_a   1.000
_cell.length_b   1.000
_cell.length_c   1.000
_cell.angle_alpha   90.00
_cell.angle_beta   90.00
_cell.angle_gamma   90.00
#
_symmetry.space_group_name_H-M   'P 1'
#
loop_
_entity.id
_entity.type
_entity.pdbx_description
1 polymer ?
#
loop_
_entity_poly.entity_id
_entity_poly.type
_entity_poly.pdbx_seq_one_letter_code
_entity_poly.pdbx_strand_id
1 'polypeptide(L)'
;MTGKGAEGERAALWLPLLRRLTEVSSTYVVWKQIASALEGEGDIDSAADPADWDALEHEFRVWAATNGLEPVAVCNHIPGGRNLIAAPESMASFLELSIKHNKVFRGSMLFTLDQLAPLTIIDPRGFRRVRPGAEGLLKLVLNGSRWGGRPNFEGLATKHVVELLVQDDEGARLAAHLFGPAETAVLALADAVRAGGWDRRAMLDVEARALLEAARHPATLSQRAWFRAFSTRHCPIVKAIVGGGRLIPGDREAWFRTVARTHAVYGPTVSSGALDGG
;
A
#
# COMPACT_ATOMS: atom_id res chain seq x y z
N MET A 1 -20.93 -12.47 -14.78
CA MET A 1 -21.82 -11.63 -13.96
C MET A 1 -21.12 -10.30 -13.75
N THR A 2 -21.81 -9.21 -14.07
CA THR A 2 -21.27 -7.91 -14.48
C THR A 2 -20.84 -7.04 -13.29
N GLY A 3 -19.69 -6.37 -13.40
CA GLY A 3 -18.86 -5.78 -12.33
C GLY A 3 -19.50 -4.89 -11.25
N LYS A 4 -20.76 -4.47 -11.39
CA LYS A 4 -21.48 -3.72 -10.36
C LYS A 4 -21.82 -4.54 -9.10
N GLY A 5 -21.96 -5.87 -9.24
CA GLY A 5 -22.21 -6.78 -8.11
C GLY A 5 -20.97 -7.01 -7.26
N ALA A 6 -19.80 -7.17 -7.89
CA ALA A 6 -18.53 -7.40 -7.21
C ALA A 6 -18.01 -6.15 -6.47
N GLU A 7 -18.24 -4.96 -7.02
CA GLU A 7 -17.93 -3.67 -6.37
C GLU A 7 -18.69 -3.50 -5.05
N GLY A 8 -20.00 -3.75 -5.04
CA GLY A 8 -20.83 -3.66 -3.83
C GLY A 8 -20.41 -4.65 -2.75
N GLU A 9 -20.03 -5.87 -3.14
CA GLU A 9 -19.58 -6.92 -2.23
C GLU A 9 -18.22 -6.60 -1.60
N ARG A 10 -17.27 -6.11 -2.40
CA ARG A 10 -15.92 -5.77 -1.91
C ARG A 10 -15.93 -4.52 -1.02
N ALA A 11 -16.70 -3.50 -1.39
CA ALA A 11 -16.88 -2.32 -0.54
C ALA A 11 -17.56 -2.68 0.79
N ALA A 12 -18.59 -3.53 0.75
CA ALA A 12 -19.26 -4.02 1.96
C ALA A 12 -18.29 -4.79 2.87
N LEU A 13 -17.31 -5.48 2.30
CA LEU A 13 -16.29 -6.20 3.05
C LEU A 13 -15.26 -5.28 3.72
N TRP A 14 -14.67 -4.33 2.98
CA TRP A 14 -13.58 -3.49 3.50
C TRP A 14 -14.05 -2.34 4.38
N LEU A 15 -15.18 -1.69 4.06
CA LEU A 15 -15.59 -0.46 4.73
C LEU A 15 -15.78 -0.60 6.26
N PRO A 16 -16.39 -1.68 6.78
CA PRO A 16 -16.48 -1.88 8.23
C PRO A 16 -15.11 -1.94 8.90
N LEU A 17 -14.15 -2.64 8.29
CA LEU A 17 -12.78 -2.71 8.81
C LEU A 17 -12.11 -1.34 8.76
N LEU A 18 -12.18 -0.61 7.65
CA LEU A 18 -11.52 0.71 7.54
C LEU A 18 -12.04 1.74 8.57
N ARG A 19 -13.36 1.71 8.84
CA ARG A 19 -13.98 2.52 9.91
C ARG A 19 -13.41 2.11 11.26
N ARG A 20 -13.40 0.81 11.55
CA ARG A 20 -12.89 0.27 12.80
C ARG A 20 -11.41 0.61 13.03
N LEU A 21 -10.57 0.46 12.02
CA LEU A 21 -9.14 0.83 12.08
C LEU A 21 -8.95 2.34 12.35
N THR A 22 -9.83 3.17 11.80
CA THR A 22 -9.85 4.63 12.06
C THR A 22 -10.26 4.97 13.49
N GLU A 23 -11.15 4.19 14.08
CA GLU A 23 -11.63 4.36 15.47
C GLU A 23 -10.57 3.90 16.49
N VAL A 24 -9.94 2.74 16.27
CA VAL A 24 -8.98 2.18 17.25
C VAL A 24 -7.62 2.86 17.23
N SER A 25 -7.27 3.53 16.13
CA SER A 25 -6.00 4.23 15.99
C SER A 25 -6.22 5.64 15.44
N SER A 26 -5.79 6.63 16.22
CA SER A 26 -5.76 8.03 15.77
C SER A 26 -4.75 8.27 14.66
N THR A 27 -3.78 7.36 14.48
CA THR A 27 -2.69 7.50 13.52
C THR A 27 -2.93 6.75 12.20
N TYR A 28 -3.86 5.79 12.20
CA TYR A 28 -4.20 5.00 11.02
C TYR A 28 -4.75 5.84 9.87
N VAL A 29 -4.20 5.68 8.67
CA VAL A 29 -4.67 6.39 7.47
C VAL A 29 -4.48 5.54 6.22
N VAL A 30 -5.49 5.47 5.35
CA VAL A 30 -5.33 4.92 4.01
C VAL A 30 -4.63 5.95 3.12
N TRP A 31 -3.43 5.64 2.61
CA TRP A 31 -2.61 6.65 1.91
C TRP A 31 -2.61 6.50 0.39
N LYS A 32 -3.01 5.35 -0.16
CA LYS A 32 -3.27 5.20 -1.60
C LYS A 32 -4.24 4.05 -1.91
N GLN A 33 -4.74 4.03 -3.15
CA GLN A 33 -5.39 2.87 -3.78
C GLN A 33 -6.81 2.52 -3.28
N ILE A 34 -7.49 3.44 -2.59
CA ILE A 34 -8.82 3.14 -2.01
C ILE A 34 -9.88 2.76 -3.05
N ALA A 35 -9.95 3.44 -4.20
CA ALA A 35 -10.93 3.11 -5.24
C ALA A 35 -10.68 1.70 -5.79
N SER A 36 -9.43 1.40 -6.15
CA SER A 36 -9.03 0.08 -6.65
C SER A 36 -9.29 -1.05 -5.65
N ALA A 37 -9.19 -0.78 -4.35
CA ALA A 37 -9.44 -1.77 -3.30
C ALA A 37 -10.93 -2.03 -3.08
N LEU A 38 -11.78 -1.00 -3.22
CA LEU A 38 -13.22 -1.11 -3.02
C LEU A 38 -13.95 -1.63 -4.27
N GLU A 39 -13.43 -1.34 -5.47
CA GLU A 39 -14.07 -1.69 -6.74
C GLU A 39 -13.55 -2.99 -7.37
N GLY A 40 -12.42 -3.53 -6.89
CA GLY A 40 -11.72 -4.62 -7.58
C GLY A 40 -11.11 -5.67 -6.66
N GLU A 41 -9.98 -6.23 -7.12
CA GLU A 41 -9.22 -7.22 -6.36
C GLU A 41 -8.30 -6.58 -5.30
N GLY A 42 -8.33 -5.25 -5.14
CA GLY A 42 -7.21 -4.47 -4.61
C GLY A 42 -6.82 -4.72 -3.15
N ASP A 43 -5.64 -4.21 -2.84
CA ASP A 43 -4.97 -4.15 -1.54
C ASP A 43 -5.25 -2.78 -0.89
N ILE A 44 -5.31 -2.76 0.44
CA ILE A 44 -5.35 -1.51 1.19
C ILE A 44 -3.92 -1.11 1.56
N ASP A 45 -3.44 -0.03 0.96
CA ASP A 45 -2.21 0.63 1.35
C ASP A 45 -2.49 1.69 2.42
N SER A 46 -2.03 1.43 3.63
CA SER A 46 -2.24 2.28 4.81
C SER A 46 -0.93 2.65 5.50
N ALA A 47 -1.02 3.63 6.38
CA ALA A 47 0.05 4.04 7.27
C ALA A 47 -0.48 4.19 8.70
N ALA A 48 0.37 3.86 9.67
CA ALA A 48 0.06 3.98 11.10
C ALA A 48 1.35 3.92 11.92
N ASP A 49 1.29 4.42 13.15
CA ASP A 49 2.38 4.36 14.11
C ASP A 49 2.65 2.88 14.48
N PRO A 50 3.92 2.44 14.54
CA PRO A 50 4.25 1.09 15.01
C PRO A 50 3.63 0.70 16.35
N ALA A 51 3.39 1.66 17.26
CA ALA A 51 2.72 1.41 18.54
C ALA A 51 1.27 0.90 18.38
N ASP A 52 0.61 1.24 17.27
CA ASP A 52 -0.77 0.85 16.99
C ASP A 52 -0.87 -0.47 16.23
N TRP A 53 0.24 -1.02 15.72
CA TRP A 53 0.20 -2.15 14.77
C TRP A 53 -0.45 -3.41 15.34
N ASP A 54 -0.25 -3.71 16.63
CA ASP A 54 -0.84 -4.89 17.26
C ASP A 54 -2.36 -4.74 17.44
N ALA A 55 -2.85 -3.53 17.73
CA ALA A 55 -4.28 -3.25 17.77
C ALA A 55 -4.91 -3.35 16.37
N LEU A 56 -4.25 -2.80 15.34
CA LEU A 56 -4.71 -2.89 13.95
C LEU A 56 -4.71 -4.35 13.44
N GLU A 57 -3.70 -5.13 13.81
CA GLU A 57 -3.63 -6.56 13.52
C GLU A 57 -4.76 -7.33 14.19
N HIS A 58 -5.06 -7.04 15.45
CA HIS A 58 -6.17 -7.66 16.17
C HIS A 58 -7.50 -7.42 15.43
N GLU A 59 -7.80 -6.18 15.08
CA GLU A 59 -9.04 -5.83 14.36
C GLU A 59 -9.10 -6.48 12.97
N PHE A 60 -7.97 -6.58 12.25
CA PHE A 60 -7.90 -7.30 10.98
C PHE A 60 -8.21 -8.80 11.16
N ARG A 61 -7.69 -9.43 12.22
CA ARG A 61 -7.97 -10.85 12.50
C ARG A 61 -9.44 -11.08 12.86
N VAL A 62 -10.01 -10.22 13.70
CA VAL A 62 -11.44 -10.28 14.06
C VAL A 62 -12.32 -10.11 12.82
N TRP A 63 -12.00 -9.14 11.97
CA TRP A 63 -12.68 -8.94 10.69
C TRP A 63 -12.58 -10.18 9.80
N ALA A 64 -11.38 -10.76 9.66
CA ALA A 64 -11.18 -11.94 8.82
C ALA A 64 -12.00 -13.13 9.32
N ALA A 65 -11.97 -13.42 10.62
CA ALA A 65 -12.75 -14.51 11.22
C ALA A 65 -14.26 -14.29 11.05
N THR A 66 -14.74 -13.07 11.32
CA THR A 66 -16.18 -12.71 11.20
C THR A 66 -16.71 -12.89 9.77
N ASN A 67 -15.85 -12.74 8.77
CA ASN A 67 -16.21 -12.85 7.35
C ASN A 67 -15.78 -14.18 6.71
N GLY A 68 -15.26 -15.15 7.48
CA GLY A 68 -14.78 -16.42 6.94
C GLY A 68 -13.60 -16.27 5.96
N LEU A 69 -12.72 -15.29 6.19
CA LEU A 69 -11.56 -14.96 5.36
C LEU A 69 -10.24 -15.56 5.85
N GLU A 70 -10.31 -16.40 6.87
CA GLU A 70 -9.17 -17.13 7.42
C GLU A 70 -8.60 -18.15 6.41
N PRO A 71 -7.33 -18.55 6.55
CA PRO A 71 -6.36 -18.14 7.58
C PRO A 71 -5.78 -16.73 7.35
N VAL A 72 -5.26 -16.14 8.44
CA VAL A 72 -4.56 -14.85 8.43
C VAL A 72 -3.08 -15.03 8.66
N ALA A 73 -2.22 -14.40 7.86
CA ALA A 73 -0.77 -14.38 8.04
C ALA A 73 -0.22 -12.96 8.21
N VAL A 74 0.82 -12.81 9.01
CA VAL A 74 1.47 -11.52 9.29
C VAL A 74 2.89 -11.50 8.73
N CYS A 75 3.20 -10.54 7.86
CA CYS A 75 4.50 -10.40 7.23
C CYS A 75 5.18 -9.06 7.51
N ASN A 76 6.32 -9.13 8.19
CA ASN A 76 7.19 -7.99 8.52
C ASN A 76 8.44 -7.91 7.62
N HIS A 77 8.53 -8.74 6.57
CA HIS A 77 9.71 -8.80 5.69
C HIS A 77 9.81 -7.66 4.68
N ILE A 78 8.75 -6.85 4.50
CA ILE A 78 8.81 -5.63 3.70
C ILE A 78 9.27 -4.49 4.63
N PRO A 79 10.43 -3.86 4.38
CA PRO A 79 10.94 -2.79 5.22
C PRO A 79 9.91 -1.68 5.41
N GLY A 80 9.88 -1.11 6.62
CA GLY A 80 9.00 0.02 6.88
C GLY A 80 7.55 -0.35 7.21
N GLY A 81 7.19 -1.64 7.29
CA GLY A 81 5.80 -2.00 7.52
C GLY A 81 5.48 -3.45 7.84
N ARG A 82 4.19 -3.66 8.13
CA ARG A 82 3.54 -4.93 8.40
C ARG A 82 2.48 -5.16 7.32
N ASN A 83 2.46 -6.35 6.72
CA ASN A 83 1.42 -6.73 5.77
C ASN A 83 0.59 -7.84 6.41
N LEU A 84 -0.71 -7.60 6.50
CA LEU A 84 -1.70 -8.50 7.04
C LEU A 84 -2.46 -9.12 5.87
N ILE A 85 -2.49 -10.45 5.85
CA ILE A 85 -2.98 -11.20 4.69
C ILE A 85 -4.09 -12.12 5.14
N ALA A 86 -5.26 -12.01 4.51
CA ALA A 86 -6.38 -12.93 4.68
C ALA A 86 -6.54 -13.73 3.37
N ALA A 87 -6.59 -15.05 3.48
CA ALA A 87 -6.52 -15.95 2.33
C ALA A 87 -7.64 -16.99 2.35
N PRO A 88 -8.91 -16.56 2.15
CA PRO A 88 -10.04 -17.48 2.12
C PRO A 88 -9.85 -18.59 1.11
N GLU A 89 -10.40 -19.77 1.41
CA GLU A 89 -10.32 -20.90 0.50
C GLU A 89 -10.96 -20.62 -0.87
N SER A 90 -11.98 -19.77 -0.88
CA SER A 90 -12.75 -19.38 -2.06
C SER A 90 -11.99 -18.47 -3.04
N MET A 91 -10.82 -17.92 -2.67
CA MET A 91 -10.10 -16.95 -3.51
C MET A 91 -8.70 -17.43 -3.91
N ALA A 92 -8.41 -17.43 -5.21
CA ALA A 92 -7.08 -17.77 -5.73
C ALA A 92 -6.00 -16.74 -5.32
N SER A 93 -6.39 -15.51 -5.01
CA SER A 93 -5.54 -14.46 -4.47
C SER A 93 -5.93 -14.14 -3.02
N PHE A 94 -4.97 -13.60 -2.27
CA PHE A 94 -5.24 -13.14 -0.91
C PHE A 94 -5.59 -11.64 -0.85
N LEU A 95 -6.33 -11.27 0.20
CA LEU A 95 -6.60 -9.88 0.56
C LEU A 95 -5.48 -9.36 1.43
N GLU A 96 -5.02 -8.15 1.14
CA GLU A 96 -3.87 -7.54 1.81
C GLU A 96 -4.23 -6.19 2.40
N LEU A 97 -3.91 -6.02 3.68
CA LEU A 97 -3.77 -4.72 4.33
C LEU A 97 -2.29 -4.47 4.60
N SER A 98 -1.69 -3.57 3.83
CA SER A 98 -0.31 -3.12 4.04
C SER A 98 -0.31 -1.90 4.95
N ILE A 99 0.36 -1.99 6.10
CA ILE A 99 0.52 -0.91 7.06
C ILE A 99 1.98 -0.46 7.03
N LYS A 100 2.23 0.80 6.71
CA LYS A 100 3.58 1.39 6.67
C LYS A 100 3.76 2.46 7.74
N HIS A 101 4.90 2.50 8.41
CA HIS A 101 5.27 3.70 9.18
C HIS A 101 5.93 4.75 8.30
N ASN A 102 6.49 4.34 7.16
CA ASN A 102 7.11 5.23 6.20
C ASN A 102 7.10 4.69 4.76
N LYS A 103 7.40 5.57 3.81
CA LYS A 103 7.60 5.20 2.41
C LYS A 103 8.88 5.80 1.88
N VAL A 104 9.55 5.07 0.99
CA VAL A 104 10.80 5.50 0.38
C VAL A 104 10.68 5.72 -1.12
N PHE A 105 11.23 6.82 -1.62
CA PHE A 105 11.41 7.12 -3.03
C PHE A 105 12.89 7.37 -3.34
N ARG A 106 13.44 6.63 -4.31
CA ARG A 106 14.87 6.71 -4.71
C ARG A 106 15.88 6.64 -3.54
N GLY A 107 15.50 6.00 -2.43
CA GLY A 107 16.34 5.85 -1.24
C GLY A 107 16.08 6.90 -0.15
N SER A 108 15.44 8.02 -0.47
CA SER A 108 14.95 8.99 0.51
C SER A 108 13.63 8.60 1.13
N MET A 109 13.37 9.14 2.32
CA MET A 109 12.04 9.16 2.91
C MET A 109 11.12 10.04 2.07
N LEU A 110 10.04 9.48 1.54
CA LEU A 110 9.02 10.23 0.83
C LEU A 110 8.04 10.89 1.80
N PHE A 111 7.66 10.18 2.85
CA PHE A 111 6.88 10.71 3.96
C PHE A 111 7.15 9.91 5.24
N THR A 112 7.01 10.59 6.38
CA THR A 112 6.72 10.00 7.69
C THR A 112 5.23 10.14 8.01
N LEU A 113 4.77 9.47 9.06
CA LEU A 113 3.37 9.56 9.50
C LEU A 113 2.99 10.98 9.96
N ASP A 114 3.86 11.65 10.71
CA ASP A 114 3.65 13.03 11.16
C ASP A 114 3.46 14.00 9.98
N GLN A 115 4.19 13.76 8.90
CA GLN A 115 4.09 14.54 7.68
C GLN A 115 2.79 14.23 6.90
N LEU A 116 2.21 13.04 7.07
CA LEU A 116 0.92 12.71 6.48
C LEU A 116 -0.25 13.29 7.27
N ALA A 117 -0.14 13.45 8.60
CA ALA A 117 -1.20 13.95 9.47
C ALA A 117 -1.95 15.20 8.92
N PRO A 118 -1.26 16.29 8.50
CA PRO A 118 -1.94 17.48 7.95
C PRO A 118 -2.57 17.24 6.56
N LEU A 119 -2.25 16.14 5.90
CA LEU A 119 -2.77 15.75 4.59
C LEU A 119 -3.93 14.76 4.70
N THR A 120 -4.43 14.49 5.92
CA THR A 120 -5.50 13.53 6.15
C THR A 120 -6.87 14.18 6.25
N ILE A 121 -7.89 13.45 5.79
CA ILE A 121 -9.30 13.79 5.92
C ILE A 121 -10.09 12.54 6.33
N ILE A 122 -11.29 12.75 6.84
CA ILE A 122 -12.28 11.68 6.96
C ILE A 122 -13.00 11.57 5.62
N ASP A 123 -12.87 10.41 4.98
CA ASP A 123 -13.63 10.07 3.78
C ASP A 123 -15.13 10.06 4.12
N PRO A 124 -16.04 10.51 3.24
CA PRO A 124 -17.49 10.49 3.49
C PRO A 124 -18.03 9.09 3.88
N ARG A 125 -17.31 8.02 3.54
CA ARG A 125 -17.64 6.65 3.93
C ARG A 125 -17.20 6.29 5.35
N GLY A 126 -16.54 7.19 6.09
CA GLY A 126 -16.29 7.09 7.54
C GLY A 126 -14.90 6.60 7.96
N PHE A 127 -13.89 6.65 7.11
CA PHE A 127 -12.52 6.24 7.46
C PHE A 127 -11.50 7.34 7.13
N ARG A 128 -10.35 7.33 7.81
CA ARG A 128 -9.28 8.30 7.59
C ARG A 128 -8.49 7.95 6.33
N ARG A 129 -8.31 8.92 5.44
CA ARG A 129 -7.49 8.79 4.23
C ARG A 129 -6.64 10.02 3.99
N VAL A 130 -5.60 9.85 3.17
CA VAL A 130 -4.90 10.99 2.56
C VAL A 130 -5.83 11.65 1.55
N ARG A 131 -5.78 12.99 1.54
CA ARG A 131 -6.49 13.85 0.60
C ARG A 131 -6.20 13.46 -0.86
N PRO A 132 -7.19 13.51 -1.77
CA PRO A 132 -7.01 13.08 -3.16
C PRO A 132 -5.81 13.73 -3.86
N GLY A 133 -5.62 15.04 -3.73
CA GLY A 133 -4.51 15.75 -4.38
C GLY A 133 -3.14 15.37 -3.84
N ALA A 134 -3.06 15.16 -2.53
CA ALA A 134 -1.86 14.65 -1.88
C ALA A 134 -1.54 13.23 -2.35
N GLU A 135 -2.53 12.34 -2.41
CA GLU A 135 -2.39 11.00 -2.99
C GLU A 135 -1.91 11.06 -4.44
N GLY A 136 -2.49 11.96 -5.25
CA GLY A 136 -2.10 12.21 -6.64
C GLY A 136 -0.64 12.60 -6.77
N LEU A 137 -0.15 13.54 -5.94
CA LEU A 137 1.24 13.99 -5.97
C LEU A 137 2.22 12.88 -5.53
N LEU A 138 1.87 12.09 -4.51
CA LEU A 138 2.66 10.94 -4.09
C LEU A 138 2.74 9.88 -5.20
N LYS A 139 1.62 9.58 -5.87
CA LYS A 139 1.57 8.64 -7.00
C LYS A 139 2.29 9.17 -8.24
N LEU A 140 2.25 10.47 -8.51
CA LEU A 140 3.01 11.10 -9.59
C LEU A 140 4.51 10.73 -9.49
N VAL A 141 5.08 10.88 -8.30
CA VAL A 141 6.48 10.58 -8.07
C VAL A 141 6.75 9.07 -8.03
N LEU A 142 5.91 8.29 -7.33
CA LEU A 142 6.11 6.85 -7.15
C LEU A 142 5.85 6.01 -8.40
N ASN A 143 4.85 6.37 -9.19
CA ASN A 143 4.32 5.57 -10.29
C ASN A 143 4.45 6.27 -11.65
N GLY A 144 4.46 7.60 -11.66
CA GLY A 144 4.58 8.41 -12.88
C GLY A 144 6.01 8.65 -13.36
N SER A 145 7.03 8.31 -12.56
CA SER A 145 8.43 8.59 -12.90
C SER A 145 9.29 7.33 -13.15
N ARG A 146 10.18 7.42 -14.13
CA ARG A 146 11.32 6.52 -14.38
C ARG A 146 12.62 7.27 -14.09
N TRP A 147 13.71 6.53 -13.93
CA TRP A 147 15.04 7.09 -13.69
C TRP A 147 15.43 8.16 -14.71
N GLY A 148 16.19 9.17 -14.27
CA GLY A 148 16.64 10.27 -15.11
C GLY A 148 15.49 11.20 -15.52
N GLY A 149 14.49 11.33 -14.65
CA GLY A 149 13.33 12.21 -14.85
C GLY A 149 12.42 11.86 -16.03
N ARG A 150 12.44 10.60 -16.50
CA ARG A 150 11.61 10.17 -17.63
C ARG A 150 10.17 9.86 -17.17
N PRO A 151 9.15 10.08 -18.00
CA PRO A 151 7.77 9.76 -17.65
C PRO A 151 7.50 8.25 -17.67
N ASN A 152 6.48 7.86 -16.91
CA ASN A 152 5.80 6.59 -17.00
C ASN A 152 4.29 6.83 -17.22
N PHE A 153 3.89 7.16 -18.45
CA PHE A 153 2.51 7.52 -18.76
C PHE A 153 1.50 6.41 -18.45
N GLU A 154 1.88 5.15 -18.66
CA GLU A 154 1.07 4.01 -18.23
C GLU A 154 0.83 3.99 -16.71
N GLY A 155 1.87 4.30 -15.92
CA GLY A 155 1.74 4.42 -14.47
C GLY A 155 0.88 5.60 -14.03
N LEU A 156 0.92 6.72 -14.75
CA LEU A 156 0.04 7.87 -14.51
C LEU A 156 -1.43 7.50 -14.75
N ALA A 157 -1.71 6.87 -15.90
CA ALA A 157 -3.05 6.47 -16.30
C ALA A 157 -3.63 5.40 -15.36
N THR A 158 -2.90 4.30 -15.14
CA THR A 158 -3.37 3.18 -14.32
C THR A 158 -3.54 3.53 -12.83
N LYS A 159 -2.99 4.65 -12.37
CA LYS A 159 -3.11 5.12 -10.99
C LYS A 159 -3.97 6.36 -10.83
N HIS A 160 -4.63 6.81 -11.91
CA HIS A 160 -5.52 7.96 -11.97
C HIS A 160 -4.88 9.22 -11.37
N VAL A 161 -3.61 9.46 -11.72
CA VAL A 161 -2.82 10.54 -11.11
C VAL A 161 -3.39 11.91 -11.48
N VAL A 162 -3.78 12.10 -12.74
CA VAL A 162 -4.29 13.40 -13.21
C VAL A 162 -5.63 13.71 -12.53
N GLU A 163 -6.52 12.73 -12.43
CA GLU A 163 -7.84 12.86 -11.83
C GLU A 163 -7.74 13.24 -10.35
N LEU A 164 -6.85 12.57 -9.61
CA LEU A 164 -6.57 12.88 -8.21
C LEU A 164 -6.04 14.30 -8.03
N LEU A 165 -5.10 14.73 -8.89
CA LEU A 165 -4.54 16.07 -8.87
C LEU A 165 -5.60 17.14 -9.22
N VAL A 166 -6.52 16.86 -10.14
CA VAL A 166 -7.60 17.78 -10.51
C VAL A 166 -8.67 17.87 -9.42
N GLN A 167 -8.96 16.76 -8.74
CA GLN A 167 -10.00 16.69 -7.72
C GLN A 167 -9.72 17.58 -6.48
N ASP A 168 -8.45 17.78 -6.11
CA ASP A 168 -8.08 18.51 -4.90
C ASP A 168 -6.73 19.22 -5.07
N ASP A 169 -6.74 20.37 -5.74
CA ASP A 169 -5.52 21.15 -5.98
C ASP A 169 -4.88 21.67 -4.68
N GLU A 170 -5.68 22.01 -3.68
CA GLU A 170 -5.19 22.40 -2.36
C GLU A 170 -4.40 21.26 -1.70
N GLY A 171 -4.93 20.04 -1.72
CA GLY A 171 -4.24 18.87 -1.19
C GLY A 171 -2.92 18.58 -1.91
N ALA A 172 -2.86 18.81 -3.22
CA ALA A 172 -1.60 18.70 -3.97
C ALA A 172 -0.59 19.76 -3.54
N ARG A 173 -1.01 21.01 -3.35
CA ARG A 173 -0.14 22.09 -2.86
C ARG A 173 0.38 21.82 -1.45
N LEU A 174 -0.47 21.39 -0.53
CA LEU A 174 -0.06 21.01 0.82
C LEU A 174 0.96 19.86 0.82
N ALA A 175 0.75 18.85 -0.03
CA ALA A 175 1.66 17.71 -0.14
C ALA A 175 3.00 18.07 -0.79
N ALA A 176 3.09 19.17 -1.53
CA ALA A 176 4.34 19.60 -2.14
C ALA A 176 5.40 19.99 -1.10
N HIS A 177 4.98 20.42 0.09
CA HIS A 177 5.89 20.68 1.23
C HIS A 177 6.70 19.45 1.65
N LEU A 178 6.21 18.22 1.37
CA LEU A 178 6.96 16.98 1.61
C LEU A 178 8.30 16.93 0.84
N PHE A 179 8.40 17.70 -0.25
CA PHE A 179 9.56 17.73 -1.13
C PHE A 179 10.57 18.83 -0.75
N GLY A 180 10.26 19.64 0.27
CA GLY A 180 11.12 20.70 0.79
C GLY A 180 11.60 21.65 -0.31
N PRO A 181 12.92 21.83 -0.53
CA PRO A 181 13.42 22.68 -1.61
C PRO A 181 12.95 22.33 -3.02
N ALA A 182 12.46 21.10 -3.26
CA ALA A 182 11.91 20.68 -4.56
C ALA A 182 10.39 20.88 -4.67
N GLU A 183 9.76 21.60 -3.73
CA GLU A 183 8.32 21.91 -3.72
C GLU A 183 7.85 22.57 -5.04
N THR A 184 8.50 23.65 -5.47
CA THR A 184 8.14 24.32 -6.73
C THR A 184 8.30 23.40 -7.93
N ALA A 185 9.31 22.53 -7.93
CA ALA A 185 9.56 21.58 -9.01
C ALA A 185 8.46 20.51 -9.06
N VAL A 186 8.09 19.91 -7.92
CA VAL A 186 7.02 18.89 -7.92
C VAL A 186 5.67 19.48 -8.34
N LEU A 187 5.39 20.75 -8.02
CA LEU A 187 4.20 21.45 -8.49
C LEU A 187 4.24 21.74 -9.99
N ALA A 188 5.38 22.23 -10.51
CA ALA A 188 5.55 22.43 -11.96
C ALA A 188 5.36 21.11 -12.73
N LEU A 189 5.85 20.00 -12.17
CA LEU A 189 5.63 18.67 -12.74
C LEU A 189 4.13 18.28 -12.72
N ALA A 190 3.43 18.53 -11.61
CA ALA A 190 2.00 18.25 -11.49
C ALA A 190 1.19 19.06 -12.52
N ASP A 191 1.51 20.34 -12.70
CA ASP A 191 0.85 21.20 -13.69
C ASP A 191 1.13 20.76 -15.12
N ALA A 192 2.38 20.37 -15.43
CA ALA A 192 2.73 19.81 -16.74
C ALA A 192 1.92 18.54 -17.03
N VAL A 193 1.75 17.66 -16.04
CA VAL A 193 0.97 16.42 -16.19
C VAL A 193 -0.52 16.70 -16.35
N ARG A 194 -1.09 17.67 -15.62
CA ARG A 194 -2.48 18.13 -15.81
C ARG A 194 -2.72 18.67 -17.22
N ALA A 195 -1.72 19.32 -17.81
CA ALA A 195 -1.75 19.81 -19.19
C ALA A 195 -1.49 18.73 -20.25
N GLY A 196 -1.37 17.45 -19.86
CA GLY A 196 -1.09 16.33 -20.77
C GLY A 196 0.38 16.21 -21.19
N GLY A 197 1.28 16.95 -20.54
CA GLY A 197 2.72 16.96 -20.80
C GLY A 197 3.55 16.32 -19.70
N TRP A 198 4.85 16.61 -19.73
CA TRP A 198 5.80 16.17 -18.72
C TRP A 198 6.98 17.14 -18.61
N ASP A 199 7.24 17.67 -17.42
CA ASP A 199 8.44 18.48 -17.17
C ASP A 199 9.59 17.61 -16.66
N ARG A 200 10.48 17.24 -17.58
CA ARG A 200 11.66 16.44 -17.25
C ARG A 200 12.63 17.15 -16.30
N ARG A 201 12.77 18.48 -16.40
CA ARG A 201 13.71 19.23 -15.54
C ARG A 201 13.21 19.25 -14.12
N ALA A 202 11.94 19.59 -13.94
CA ALA A 202 11.27 19.53 -12.65
C ALA A 202 11.38 18.15 -11.98
N MET A 203 11.16 17.06 -12.73
CA MET A 203 11.35 15.71 -12.18
C MET A 203 12.82 15.42 -11.82
N LEU A 204 13.79 15.90 -12.60
CA LEU A 204 15.20 15.74 -12.25
C LEU A 204 15.56 16.45 -10.94
N ASP A 205 14.98 17.63 -10.67
CA ASP A 205 15.18 18.35 -9.42
C ASP A 205 14.62 17.56 -8.22
N VAL A 206 13.42 16.99 -8.38
CA VAL A 206 12.81 16.08 -7.40
C VAL A 206 13.68 14.84 -7.17
N GLU A 207 14.22 14.25 -8.24
CA GLU A 207 15.09 13.07 -8.16
C GLU A 207 16.44 13.39 -7.50
N ALA A 208 17.06 14.52 -7.83
CA ALA A 208 18.31 14.99 -7.23
C ALA A 208 18.14 15.24 -5.73
N ARG A 209 17.05 15.91 -5.35
CA ARG A 209 16.66 16.11 -3.94
C ARG A 209 16.53 14.79 -3.20
N ALA A 210 15.84 13.81 -3.78
CA ALA A 210 15.66 12.49 -3.19
C ALA A 210 17.00 11.75 -3.04
N LEU A 211 17.91 11.82 -4.02
CA LEU A 211 19.22 11.19 -3.91
C LEU A 211 20.11 11.85 -2.84
N LEU A 212 20.07 13.18 -2.72
CA LEU A 212 20.78 13.92 -1.68
C LEU A 212 20.30 13.54 -0.28
N GLU A 213 18.98 13.40 -0.10
CA GLU A 213 18.39 13.00 1.18
C GLU A 213 18.65 11.52 1.49
N ALA A 214 18.68 10.65 0.48
CA ALA A 214 19.02 9.24 0.66
C ALA A 214 20.41 9.05 1.29
N ALA A 215 21.37 9.91 0.95
CA ALA A 215 22.72 9.87 1.53
C ALA A 215 22.74 10.11 3.05
N ARG A 216 21.70 10.75 3.61
CA ARG A 216 21.55 11.00 5.05
C ARG A 216 20.91 9.82 5.81
N HIS A 217 20.42 8.81 5.09
CA HIS A 217 19.73 7.65 5.66
C HIS A 217 20.37 6.32 5.24
N PRO A 218 21.64 6.07 5.62
CA PRO A 218 22.37 4.87 5.19
C PRO A 218 21.70 3.56 5.65
N ALA A 219 21.07 3.56 6.83
CA ALA A 219 20.32 2.41 7.34
C ALA A 219 19.18 1.99 6.38
N THR A 220 18.45 2.96 5.82
CA THR A 220 17.36 2.73 4.87
C THR A 220 17.86 2.10 3.56
N LEU A 221 19.03 2.51 3.09
CA LEU A 221 19.66 1.92 1.90
C LEU A 221 20.05 0.46 2.15
N SER A 222 20.68 0.19 3.30
CA SER A 222 21.07 -1.17 3.70
C SER A 222 19.86 -2.10 3.84
N GLN A 223 18.81 -1.66 4.53
CA GLN A 223 17.56 -2.44 4.65
C GLN A 223 16.94 -2.74 3.28
N ARG A 224 16.97 -1.79 2.36
CA ARG A 224 16.44 -1.97 1.00
C ARG A 224 17.29 -2.93 0.17
N ALA A 225 18.61 -2.86 0.30
CA ALA A 225 19.53 -3.79 -0.34
C ALA A 225 19.28 -5.22 0.18
N TRP A 226 19.15 -5.38 1.50
CA TRP A 226 18.83 -6.66 2.12
C TRP A 226 17.47 -7.20 1.65
N PHE A 227 16.42 -6.37 1.63
CA PHE A 227 15.11 -6.75 1.12
C PHE A 227 15.16 -7.30 -0.31
N ARG A 228 15.91 -6.61 -1.20
CA ARG A 228 16.07 -7.03 -2.60
C ARG A 228 16.90 -8.31 -2.76
N ALA A 229 17.90 -8.51 -1.91
CA ALA A 229 18.78 -9.67 -1.97
C ALA A 229 18.15 -10.92 -1.34
N PHE A 230 17.40 -10.75 -0.24
CA PHE A 230 16.91 -11.85 0.58
C PHE A 230 15.39 -11.96 0.57
N SER A 231 14.65 -10.96 1.04
CA SER A 231 13.20 -11.08 1.28
C SER A 231 12.41 -11.40 0.01
N THR A 232 12.72 -10.74 -1.11
CA THR A 232 12.07 -11.02 -2.42
C THR A 232 12.34 -12.43 -2.94
N ARG A 233 13.41 -13.09 -2.45
CA ARG A 233 13.83 -14.43 -2.88
C ARG A 233 13.47 -15.54 -1.91
N HIS A 234 13.15 -15.25 -0.66
CA HIS A 234 12.97 -16.27 0.37
C HIS A 234 11.63 -16.19 1.09
N CYS A 235 11.02 -15.00 1.21
CA CYS A 235 9.72 -14.89 1.86
C CYS A 235 8.60 -15.30 0.88
N PRO A 236 7.79 -16.34 1.20
CA PRO A 236 6.71 -16.80 0.32
C PRO A 236 5.64 -15.73 0.08
N ILE A 237 5.34 -14.92 1.10
CA ILE A 237 4.41 -13.79 1.01
C ILE A 237 4.96 -12.70 0.09
N VAL A 238 6.21 -12.24 0.32
CA VAL A 238 6.79 -11.17 -0.50
C VAL A 238 6.90 -11.59 -1.98
N LYS A 239 7.21 -12.87 -2.25
CA LYS A 239 7.19 -13.41 -3.62
C LYS A 239 5.81 -13.28 -4.27
N ALA A 240 4.75 -13.65 -3.56
CA ALA A 240 3.39 -13.57 -4.09
C ALA A 240 2.95 -12.11 -4.34
N ILE A 241 3.32 -11.18 -3.45
CA ILE A 241 3.06 -9.74 -3.61
C ILE A 241 3.83 -9.17 -4.81
N VAL A 242 5.15 -9.41 -4.88
CA VAL A 242 6.03 -8.76 -5.87
C VAL A 242 5.97 -9.42 -7.25
N GLY A 243 5.78 -10.74 -7.31
CA GLY A 243 5.95 -11.55 -8.52
C GLY A 243 4.66 -12.10 -9.14
N GLY A 244 3.52 -12.03 -8.46
CA GLY A 244 2.34 -12.83 -8.86
C GLY A 244 0.98 -12.21 -8.57
N GLY A 245 0.88 -10.89 -8.39
CA GLY A 245 -0.43 -10.23 -8.20
C GLY A 245 -1.20 -10.70 -6.96
N ARG A 246 -0.50 -11.26 -5.96
CA ARG A 246 -1.05 -11.88 -4.73
C ARG A 246 -1.72 -13.24 -4.95
N LEU A 247 -1.45 -13.91 -6.06
CA LEU A 247 -1.88 -15.28 -6.29
C LEU A 247 -1.21 -16.23 -5.28
N ILE A 248 -2.03 -17.10 -4.71
CA ILE A 248 -1.58 -18.21 -3.88
C ILE A 248 -1.10 -19.32 -4.82
N PRO A 249 0.13 -19.83 -4.68
CA PRO A 249 0.63 -20.95 -5.48
C PRO A 249 -0.25 -22.19 -5.35
N GLY A 250 -0.28 -23.03 -6.40
CA GLY A 250 -1.28 -24.10 -6.59
C GLY A 250 -1.64 -24.93 -5.35
N ASP A 251 -0.66 -25.47 -4.63
CA ASP A 251 -0.92 -26.14 -3.34
C ASP A 251 -0.95 -25.11 -2.20
N ARG A 252 -2.16 -24.63 -1.89
CA ARG A 252 -2.41 -23.65 -0.82
C ARG A 252 -1.98 -24.17 0.55
N GLU A 253 -2.20 -25.44 0.84
CA GLU A 253 -1.87 -26.02 2.15
C GLU A 253 -0.35 -26.09 2.33
N ALA A 254 0.37 -26.57 1.31
CA ALA A 254 1.83 -26.55 1.32
C ALA A 254 2.40 -25.13 1.38
N TRP A 255 1.75 -24.17 0.72
CA TRP A 255 2.14 -22.77 0.80
C TRP A 255 1.98 -22.23 2.22
N PHE A 256 0.84 -22.47 2.87
CA PHE A 256 0.61 -22.05 4.26
C PHE A 256 1.53 -22.76 5.26
N ARG A 257 1.82 -24.04 5.08
CA ARG A 257 2.86 -24.73 5.87
C ARG A 257 4.21 -24.02 5.74
N THR A 258 4.56 -23.57 4.53
CA THR A 258 5.79 -22.80 4.29
C THR A 258 5.75 -21.42 4.94
N VAL A 259 4.62 -20.71 4.85
CA VAL A 259 4.40 -19.41 5.50
C VAL A 259 4.55 -19.54 7.02
N ALA A 260 3.87 -20.52 7.64
CA ALA A 260 3.85 -20.77 9.08
C ALA A 260 5.24 -21.08 9.68
N ARG A 261 6.21 -21.53 8.87
CA ARG A 261 7.60 -21.73 9.33
C ARG A 261 8.32 -20.43 9.69
N THR A 262 7.86 -19.29 9.19
CA THR A 262 8.57 -18.00 9.30
C THR A 262 7.67 -16.82 9.63
N HIS A 263 6.35 -17.05 9.76
CA HIS A 263 5.35 -16.01 9.98
C HIS A 263 4.35 -16.50 11.04
N ALA A 264 3.79 -15.55 11.79
CA ALA A 264 2.59 -15.83 12.56
C ALA A 264 1.42 -16.10 11.61
N VAL A 265 0.70 -17.19 11.87
CA VAL A 265 -0.52 -17.58 11.15
C VAL A 265 -1.62 -17.81 12.18
N TYR A 266 -2.80 -17.26 11.92
CA TYR A 266 -3.98 -17.32 12.78
C TYR A 266 -5.16 -17.95 12.04
N GLY A 267 -6.02 -18.61 12.79
CA GLY A 267 -7.15 -19.36 12.26
C GLY A 267 -6.77 -20.77 11.80
N PRO A 268 -7.75 -21.61 11.46
CA PRO A 268 -7.48 -22.95 10.95
C PRO A 268 -6.72 -22.86 9.62
N THR A 269 -5.49 -23.34 9.61
CA THR A 269 -4.82 -23.70 8.36
C THR A 269 -5.50 -24.97 7.87
N VAL A 270 -6.20 -24.90 6.74
CA VAL A 270 -6.91 -26.00 6.04
C VAL A 270 -6.50 -27.37 6.58
N SER A 271 -7.38 -27.99 7.36
CA SER A 271 -7.13 -29.34 7.88
C SER A 271 -7.02 -30.27 6.69
N SER A 272 -5.96 -31.06 6.62
CA SER A 272 -5.92 -32.21 5.73
C SER A 272 -7.20 -32.99 5.99
N GLY A 273 -8.05 -33.12 4.97
CA GLY A 273 -9.08 -34.14 5.00
C GLY A 273 -8.36 -35.46 5.23
N ALA A 274 -8.43 -35.96 6.45
CA ALA A 274 -8.12 -37.35 6.72
C ALA A 274 -8.95 -38.15 5.72
N LEU A 275 -8.27 -38.97 4.93
CA LEU A 275 -8.89 -40.09 4.24
C LEU A 275 -9.36 -41.08 5.32
N ASP A 276 -10.43 -40.72 6.02
CA ASP A 276 -11.24 -41.67 6.78
C ASP A 276 -12.31 -42.18 5.82
N GLY A 277 -11.95 -43.25 5.13
CA GLY A 277 -12.86 -44.07 4.33
C GLY A 277 -12.37 -45.51 4.44
N GLY A 278 -12.95 -46.23 5.41
CA GLY A 278 -12.75 -47.67 5.62
C GLY A 278 -13.43 -48.53 4.56
#